data_AF-A0A6M0AUG2-F1
#
_entry.id   AF-A0A6M0AUG2-F1
#
_cell.length_a   1.000
_cell.length_b   1.000
_cell.length_c   1.000
_cell.angle_alpha   90.00
_cell.angle_beta   90.00
_cell.angle_gamma   90.00
#
_symmetry.space_group_name_H-M   'P 1'
#
loop_
_entity.id
_entity.type
_entity.pdbx_description
1 polymer ?
#
loop_
_entity_poly.entity_id
_entity_poly.type
_entity_poly.pdbx_seq_one_letter_code
_entity_poly.pdbx_strand_id
1 'polypeptide(L)'
;MRKLALLIGVSEYRNFPKLPSAVNDVDALQEVLLNSEMGGFDEVKTFQNINRQDIEDEIYKLFDSRKSTELLLFYFSGHGITNDKGHLFLATPETNKNQRDIIIPPTAVEASYLQKRMNE
;
A
#
# COMPACT_ATOMS: atom_id res chain seq x y z
N MET A 1 20.80 12.19 2.94
CA MET A 1 20.02 10.94 3.04
C MET A 1 18.74 11.19 2.28
N ARG A 2 18.51 10.48 1.18
CA ARG A 2 17.29 10.66 0.37
C ARG A 2 16.13 9.96 1.08
N LYS A 3 14.94 10.56 1.10
CA LYS A 3 13.73 10.05 1.73
C LYS A 3 12.65 9.88 0.67
N LEU A 4 12.16 8.65 0.51
CA LEU A 4 11.16 8.28 -0.49
C LEU A 4 9.95 7.67 0.18
N ALA A 5 8.76 8.03 -0.29
CA ALA A 5 7.51 7.45 0.19
C ALA A 5 6.66 6.91 -0.96
N LEU A 6 6.00 5.78 -0.71
CA LEU A 6 4.91 5.23 -1.52
C LEU A 6 3.66 5.16 -0.65
N LEU A 7 2.62 5.90 -1.03
CA LEU A 7 1.33 5.93 -0.35
C LEU A 7 0.27 5.29 -1.25
N ILE A 8 -0.46 4.31 -0.72
CA ILE A 8 -1.54 3.62 -1.43
C ILE A 8 -2.83 3.82 -0.65
N GLY A 9 -3.81 4.50 -1.25
CA GLY A 9 -5.15 4.69 -0.67
C GLY A 9 -6.18 3.89 -1.47
N VAL A 10 -6.97 3.04 -0.81
CA VAL A 10 -8.05 2.30 -1.49
C VAL A 10 -9.37 2.60 -0.78
N SER A 11 -10.26 3.31 -1.46
CA SER A 11 -11.56 3.73 -0.96
C SER A 11 -12.73 3.07 -1.67
N GLU A 12 -12.54 2.66 -2.92
CA GLU A 12 -13.56 2.07 -3.77
C GLU A 12 -13.33 0.56 -3.88
N TYR A 13 -14.38 -0.21 -3.60
CA TYR A 13 -14.34 -1.67 -3.59
C TYR A 13 -15.57 -2.25 -4.25
N ARG A 14 -15.39 -3.30 -5.06
CA ARG A 14 -16.52 -4.01 -5.67
C ARG A 14 -17.27 -4.90 -4.68
N ASN A 15 -16.54 -5.58 -3.80
CA ASN A 15 -17.09 -6.62 -2.92
C ASN A 15 -16.97 -6.29 -1.42
N PHE A 16 -16.49 -5.09 -1.08
CA PHE A 16 -16.30 -4.63 0.30
C PHE A 16 -16.98 -3.27 0.49
N PRO A 17 -17.30 -2.88 1.74
CA PRO A 17 -17.77 -1.52 2.02
C PRO A 17 -16.75 -0.48 1.56
N LYS A 18 -17.23 0.59 0.95
CA LYS A 18 -16.39 1.74 0.59
C LYS A 18 -15.75 2.34 1.84
N LEU A 19 -14.54 2.88 1.68
CA LEU A 19 -13.79 3.54 2.74
C LEU A 19 -13.26 4.90 2.26
N PRO A 20 -14.12 5.93 2.13
CA PRO A 20 -13.73 7.23 1.56
C PRO A 20 -12.56 7.93 2.29
N SER A 21 -12.37 7.65 3.59
CA SER A 21 -11.25 8.20 4.35
C SER A 21 -9.89 7.77 3.80
N ALA A 22 -9.78 6.61 3.17
CA ALA A 22 -8.49 6.06 2.75
C ALA A 22 -7.76 6.93 1.72
N VAL A 23 -8.50 7.56 0.79
CA VAL A 23 -7.91 8.51 -0.16
C VAL A 23 -7.56 9.83 0.50
N ASN A 24 -8.40 10.31 1.43
CA ASN A 24 -8.12 11.52 2.20
C ASN A 24 -6.88 11.35 3.09
N ASP A 25 -6.68 10.16 3.66
CA ASP A 25 -5.51 9.86 4.50
C ASP A 25 -4.21 10.00 3.72
N VAL A 26 -4.15 9.44 2.50
CA VAL A 26 -2.93 9.48 1.67
C VAL A 26 -2.69 10.86 1.07
N ASP A 27 -3.75 11.63 0.79
CA ASP A 27 -3.62 13.02 0.33
C ASP A 27 -3.09 13.91 1.45
N ALA A 28 -3.66 13.83 2.65
CA ALA A 28 -3.18 14.58 3.82
C ALA A 28 -1.76 14.17 4.23
N LEU A 29 -1.44 12.88 4.18
CA LEU A 29 -0.09 12.40 4.51
C LEU A 29 0.93 12.84 3.46
N GLN A 30 0.56 12.90 2.17
CA GLN A 30 1.45 13.42 1.12
C GLN A 30 1.87 14.87 1.43
N GLU A 31 0.93 15.73 1.82
CA GLU A 31 1.22 17.12 2.18
C GLU A 31 2.22 17.21 3.35
N VAL A 32 2.00 16.43 4.41
CA VAL A 32 2.88 16.41 5.59
C VAL A 32 4.27 15.88 5.26
N LEU A 33 4.35 14.84 4.43
CA LEU A 33 5.63 14.23 4.07
C LEU A 33 6.45 15.15 3.16
N LEU A 34 5.84 15.83 2.20
CA LEU A 34 6.52 16.78 1.30
C LEU A 34 6.93 18.09 1.99
N ASN A 35 6.25 18.48 3.07
CA ASN A 35 6.59 19.70 3.80
C ASN A 35 8.00 19.62 4.39
N SER A 36 8.88 20.55 3.99
CA SER A 36 10.31 20.58 4.39
C SER A 36 10.55 20.83 5.87
N GLU A 37 9.62 21.47 6.58
CA GLU A 37 9.70 21.71 8.03
C GLU A 37 9.10 20.56 8.84
N MET A 38 8.45 19.59 8.19
CA MET A 38 7.84 18.41 8.81
C MET A 38 8.53 17.12 8.34
N GLY A 39 7.98 16.43 7.34
CA GLY A 39 8.53 15.15 6.86
C GLY A 39 9.82 15.33 6.07
N GLY A 40 9.90 16.39 5.25
CA GLY A 40 11.01 16.68 4.35
C GLY A 40 11.40 15.50 3.47
N PHE A 41 10.41 14.80 2.91
CA PHE A 41 10.62 13.73 1.93
C PHE A 41 10.97 14.32 0.57
N ASP A 42 11.93 13.72 -0.12
CA ASP A 42 12.38 14.18 -1.44
C ASP A 42 11.38 13.79 -2.54
N GLU A 43 10.68 12.67 -2.36
CA GLU A 43 9.69 12.16 -3.30
C GLU A 43 8.60 11.39 -2.56
N VAL A 44 7.34 11.68 -2.90
CA VAL A 44 6.17 10.97 -2.37
C VAL A 44 5.30 10.58 -3.56
N LYS A 45 5.27 9.28 -3.87
CA LYS A 45 4.34 8.73 -4.87
C LYS A 45 3.06 8.31 -4.18
N THR A 46 1.94 8.86 -4.63
CA THR A 46 0.62 8.51 -4.10
C THR A 46 -0.24 7.91 -5.20
N PHE A 47 -0.83 6.75 -4.91
CA PHE A 47 -1.77 6.09 -5.80
C PHE A 47 -3.08 5.81 -5.07
N GLN A 48 -4.18 6.00 -5.80
CA GLN A 48 -5.52 5.80 -5.27
C GLN A 48 -6.25 4.76 -6.12
N ASN A 49 -6.90 3.78 -5.47
CA ASN A 49 -7.76 2.78 -6.11
C ASN A 49 -7.11 2.04 -7.30
N ILE A 50 -5.81 1.79 -7.25
CA ILE A 50 -5.09 1.00 -8.27
C ILE A 50 -5.23 -0.51 -8.04
N ASN A 51 -5.01 -1.30 -9.08
CA ASN A 51 -5.18 -2.76 -9.02
C ASN A 51 -4.00 -3.44 -8.30
N ARG A 52 -4.15 -4.74 -8.02
CA ARG A 52 -3.12 -5.55 -7.34
C ARG A 52 -1.75 -5.52 -8.04
N GLN A 53 -1.72 -5.66 -9.37
CA GLN A 53 -0.46 -5.72 -10.11
C GLN A 53 0.28 -4.38 -10.00
N ASP A 54 -0.44 -3.27 -10.16
CA ASP A 54 0.15 -1.93 -10.05
C ASP A 54 0.73 -1.67 -8.65
N ILE A 55 0.05 -2.14 -7.59
CA ILE A 55 0.57 -2.03 -6.21
C ILE A 55 1.85 -2.85 -6.05
N GLU A 56 1.86 -4.11 -6.50
CA GLU A 56 3.05 -4.98 -6.40
C GLU A 56 4.23 -4.43 -7.22
N ASP A 57 3.96 -3.79 -8.36
CA ASP A 57 4.96 -3.14 -9.21
C ASP A 57 5.54 -1.88 -8.57
N GLU A 58 4.72 -1.03 -7.95
CA GLU A 58 5.22 0.15 -7.23
C GLU A 58 5.96 -0.21 -5.95
N ILE A 59 5.53 -1.26 -5.22
CA ILE A 59 6.30 -1.84 -4.13
C ILE A 59 7.66 -2.33 -4.65
N TYR A 60 7.67 -3.07 -5.76
CA TYR A 60 8.92 -3.53 -6.37
C TYR A 60 9.85 -2.35 -6.68
N LYS A 61 9.36 -1.34 -7.40
CA LYS A 61 10.14 -0.14 -7.77
C LYS A 61 10.69 0.61 -6.55
N LEU A 62 9.91 0.73 -5.47
CA LEU A 62 10.34 1.41 -4.24
C LEU A 62 11.57 0.72 -3.63
N PHE A 63 11.58 -0.61 -3.55
CA PHE A 63 12.65 -1.35 -2.89
C PHE A 63 13.79 -1.77 -3.82
N ASP A 64 13.55 -1.91 -5.13
CA ASP A 64 14.57 -2.28 -6.12
C ASP A 64 15.51 -1.10 -6.44
N SER A 65 14.97 0.13 -6.43
CA SER A 65 15.76 1.34 -6.71
C SER A 65 16.57 1.86 -5.51
N ARG A 66 16.54 1.15 -4.38
CA ARG A 66 17.05 1.65 -3.09
C ARG A 66 18.57 1.66 -3.02
N LYS A 67 19.10 2.72 -2.44
CA LYS A 67 20.50 2.78 -1.96
C LYS A 67 20.50 2.60 -0.44
N SER A 68 21.57 2.00 0.09
CA SER A 68 21.71 1.69 1.53
C SER A 68 21.65 2.90 2.48
N THR A 69 21.67 4.12 1.93
CA THR A 69 21.66 5.40 2.66
C THR A 69 20.33 6.15 2.52
N GLU A 70 19.27 5.50 2.04
CA GLU A 70 17.95 6.09 1.82
C GLU A 70 16.95 5.64 2.90
N LEU A 71 16.03 6.54 3.26
CA LEU A 71 14.86 6.23 4.07
C LEU A 71 13.69 5.94 3.14
N LEU A 72 13.09 4.76 3.26
CA LEU A 72 11.91 4.37 2.50
C LEU A 72 10.70 4.27 3.44
N LEU A 73 9.57 4.83 3.01
CA LEU A 73 8.28 4.69 3.68
C LEU A 73 7.28 4.06 2.71
N PHE A 74 6.66 2.96 3.14
CA PHE A 74 5.45 2.45 2.50
C PHE A 74 4.28 2.68 3.45
N TYR A 75 3.21 3.30 2.96
CA TYR A 75 1.98 3.52 3.71
C TYR A 75 0.79 3.04 2.90
N PHE A 76 -0.10 2.28 3.56
CA PHE A 76 -1.33 1.79 2.96
C PHE A 76 -2.51 2.22 3.84
N SER A 77 -3.51 2.86 3.25
CA SER A 77 -4.83 3.07 3.87
C SER A 77 -5.90 2.36 3.06
N GLY A 78 -6.71 1.53 3.73
CA GLY A 78 -7.66 0.62 3.10
C GLY A 78 -8.00 -0.55 4.02
N HIS A 79 -8.81 -1.49 3.51
CA HIS A 79 -9.11 -2.73 4.25
C HIS A 79 -7.88 -3.65 4.36
N GLY A 80 -7.55 -4.04 5.59
CA GLY A 80 -6.64 -5.15 5.89
C GLY A 80 -7.44 -6.41 6.22
N ILE A 81 -7.13 -7.52 5.55
CA ILE A 81 -7.85 -8.79 5.71
C ILE A 81 -6.87 -9.86 6.16
N THR A 82 -7.15 -10.53 7.27
CA THR A 82 -6.34 -11.65 7.75
C THR A 82 -7.05 -12.96 7.45
N ASN A 83 -6.35 -13.95 6.91
CA ASN A 83 -6.89 -15.29 6.74
C ASN A 83 -6.70 -16.15 8.00
N ASP A 84 -7.27 -17.35 8.01
CA ASP A 84 -7.20 -18.29 9.15
C ASP A 84 -5.76 -18.74 9.50
N LYS A 85 -4.80 -18.53 8.60
CA LYS A 85 -3.37 -18.82 8.81
C LYS A 85 -2.60 -17.63 9.37
N GLY A 86 -3.27 -16.51 9.64
CA GLY A 86 -2.65 -15.28 10.13
C GLY A 86 -1.96 -14.44 9.05
N HIS A 87 -2.13 -14.75 7.76
CA HIS A 87 -1.55 -13.96 6.68
C HIS A 87 -2.39 -12.70 6.46
N LEU A 88 -1.74 -11.54 6.49
CA LEU A 88 -2.34 -10.24 6.22
C LEU A 88 -2.35 -9.96 4.71
N PHE A 89 -3.49 -9.50 4.20
CA PHE A 89 -3.69 -9.04 2.84
C PHE A 89 -4.15 -7.58 2.84
N LEU A 90 -3.56 -6.77 1.97
CA LEU A 90 -3.95 -5.41 1.67
C LEU A 90 -5.00 -5.47 0.54
N ALA A 91 -6.23 -5.05 0.83
CA ALA A 91 -7.32 -5.14 -0.12
C ALA A 91 -7.16 -4.11 -1.26
N THR A 92 -7.49 -4.55 -2.47
CA THR A 92 -7.57 -3.75 -3.70
C THR A 92 -9.04 -3.59 -4.11
N PRO A 93 -9.37 -2.73 -5.09
CA PRO A 93 -10.74 -2.55 -5.55
C PRO A 93 -11.42 -3.85 -6.00
N GLU A 94 -10.63 -4.79 -6.52
CA GLU A 94 -11.08 -6.09 -7.05
C GLU A 94 -11.01 -7.22 -6.03
N THR A 95 -10.59 -6.94 -4.79
CA THR A 95 -10.49 -7.96 -3.75
C THR A 95 -11.82 -8.68 -3.56
N ASN A 96 -11.73 -10.00 -3.45
CA ASN A 96 -12.89 -10.86 -3.38
C ASN A 96 -12.65 -12.01 -2.39
N LYS A 97 -13.75 -12.54 -1.87
CA LYS A 97 -13.78 -13.72 -1.01
C LYS A 97 -14.56 -14.84 -1.70
N ASN A 98 -14.23 -16.08 -1.39
CA ASN A 98 -14.98 -17.24 -1.89
C ASN A 98 -16.29 -17.43 -1.08
N GLN A 99 -17.05 -18.47 -1.44
CA GLN A 99 -18.34 -18.79 -0.78
C GLN A 99 -18.24 -19.08 0.73
N ARG A 100 -17.04 -19.30 1.27
CA ARG A 100 -16.76 -19.54 2.69
C ARG A 100 -16.23 -18.30 3.41
N ASP A 101 -16.35 -17.12 2.79
CA ASP A 101 -15.83 -15.84 3.29
C ASP A 101 -14.28 -15.80 3.44
N ILE A 102 -13.58 -16.71 2.75
CA ILE A 102 -12.11 -16.76 2.74
C ILE A 102 -11.59 -15.90 1.58
N ILE A 103 -10.60 -15.06 1.85
CA ILE A 103 -9.92 -14.21 0.85
C ILE A 103 -9.43 -15.05 -0.34
N ILE A 104 -9.62 -14.55 -1.56
CA ILE A 104 -9.05 -15.11 -2.78
C ILE A 104 -7.69 -14.43 -3.01
N PRO A 105 -6.55 -15.08 -2.69
CA PRO A 105 -5.24 -14.43 -2.67
C PRO A 105 -4.86 -13.63 -3.91
N PRO A 106 -5.09 -14.10 -5.16
CA PRO A 106 -4.70 -13.34 -6.35
C PRO A 106 -5.49 -12.03 -6.58
N THR A 107 -6.47 -11.70 -5.72
CA THR A 107 -7.24 -10.45 -5.80
C THR A 107 -6.81 -9.40 -4.77
N ALA A 108 -5.82 -9.71 -3.92
CA ALA A 108 -5.29 -8.84 -2.89
C ALA A 108 -3.76 -8.89 -2.88
N VAL A 109 -3.11 -7.92 -2.24
CA VAL A 109 -1.65 -7.94 -2.07
C VAL A 109 -1.33 -8.58 -0.73
N GLU A 110 -0.60 -9.70 -0.71
CA GLU A 110 -0.17 -10.30 0.54
C GLU A 110 0.97 -9.48 1.16
N ALA A 111 0.86 -9.14 2.45
CA ALA A 111 1.87 -8.33 3.13
C ALA A 111 3.25 -8.99 3.20
N SER A 112 3.33 -10.31 3.01
CA SER A 112 4.60 -11.04 2.90
C SER A 112 5.41 -10.65 1.66
N TYR A 113 4.75 -10.20 0.58
CA TYR A 113 5.45 -9.66 -0.59
C TYR A 113 6.22 -8.38 -0.24
N LEU A 114 5.60 -7.45 0.49
CA LEU A 114 6.25 -6.25 1.01
C LEU A 114 7.44 -6.61 1.91
N GLN A 115 7.24 -7.52 2.86
CA GLN A 115 8.30 -7.96 3.78
C GLN A 115 9.48 -8.59 3.04
N LYS A 116 9.21 -9.37 1.98
CA LYS A 116 10.26 -9.95 1.15
C LYS A 116 11.08 -8.86 0.46
N ARG A 117 10.43 -7.88 -0.16
CA ARG A 117 11.12 -6.76 -0.85
C ARG A 117 11.91 -5.87 0.10
N MET A 118 11.46 -5.70 1.34
CA MET A 118 12.21 -4.96 2.37
C MET A 118 13.54 -5.64 2.74
N ASN A 119 13.61 -6.98 2.67
CA ASN A 119 14.73 -7.77 3.17
C ASN A 119 15.67 -8.32 2.08
N GLU A 120 15.31 -8.20 0.80
CA GLU A 120 16.14 -8.56 -0.37
C GLU A 120 17.04 -7.40 -0.78
#